data_AF-A0A1X9NFP3-F1
#
_entry.id   AF-A0A1X9NFP3-F1
#
_cell.length_a   1.000
_cell.length_b   1.000
_cell.length_c   1.000
_cell.angle_alpha   90.00
_cell.angle_beta   90.00
_cell.angle_gamma   90.00
#
_symmetry.space_group_name_H-M   'P 1'
#
loop_
_entity.id
_entity.type
_entity.pdbx_description
1 polymer ?
#
loop_
_entity_poly.entity_id
_entity_poly.type
_entity_poly.pdbx_seq_one_letter_code
_entity_poly.pdbx_strand_id
1 'polypeptide(L)'
;MNSLTLKPLFFSVFITFLSLWLTACDSSDSDSSCSVNGDTDGHLLRCGELDIAVDGEGYFIVSDNSGGSFYSRSVTLNIEDEQLLTAEGYKVNGFLSVGNMRVGGTPVAIDLGDVEITTVDIDEAGVISAQVSGTTTVIAQIALAKFIAPYFLEESVEGVYSQTAASGEPVVGTAGSGELGALAVGDVEVEAIDNAFDLSVSGDGYFVLDNQVEEIYAQNIRLAKTLSGSLALLDTEPEDAYQPQAYLADSNGDITNIIDDLLFPLSDLAPQQTAAVALEVNLDSRSGLPAATPFNALDSTSFTHQFSVDIYDSRGQSHTLNLYFVNTAAAGVWQLYLYIADDNGTPQNVIAIGSGYFEVTFSAEGALETTVPTELTVDGWNPEGAAQSSSSGATADVSDFSVSLDGSTEAGSDFAAQSVEQDGFASGSLVSLEFDSCGLFYASYSNGETMVLGQSALAVFAAPSALASAGDGLFQATAESGAADYGVACETDFGEITGDIINP
;
A
#
# COMPACT_ATOMS: atom_id res chain seq x y z
N MET A 1 22.84 18.95 -76.00
CA MET A 1 24.23 19.45 -76.08
C MET A 1 24.41 20.47 -74.97
N ASN A 2 25.25 20.13 -73.98
CA ASN A 2 26.10 20.99 -73.12
C ASN A 2 25.43 22.16 -72.35
N SER A 3 25.69 22.42 -71.06
CA SER A 3 26.80 22.03 -70.20
C SER A 3 26.57 22.56 -68.78
N LEU A 4 26.80 21.71 -67.75
CA LEU A 4 27.72 21.91 -66.59
C LEU A 4 27.55 23.15 -65.69
N THR A 5 27.76 23.19 -64.36
CA THR A 5 28.03 22.28 -63.21
C THR A 5 28.39 23.24 -62.06
N LEU A 6 28.06 22.92 -60.80
CA LEU A 6 29.04 22.88 -59.69
C LEU A 6 28.45 22.29 -58.38
N LYS A 7 29.27 21.42 -57.78
CA LYS A 7 29.21 20.63 -56.53
C LYS A 7 29.49 21.49 -55.27
N PRO A 8 29.37 21.02 -54.00
CA PRO A 8 29.90 19.77 -53.37
C PRO A 8 28.88 19.01 -52.43
N LEU A 9 28.93 17.68 -52.16
CA LEU A 9 29.87 16.79 -51.38
C LEU A 9 30.00 17.20 -49.89
N PHE A 10 29.87 16.40 -48.81
CA PHE A 10 29.70 14.98 -48.38
C PHE A 10 29.08 15.02 -46.94
N PHE A 11 28.40 14.04 -46.32
CA PHE A 11 28.85 12.77 -45.69
C PHE A 11 27.58 12.14 -45.01
N SER A 12 26.99 11.03 -45.49
CA SER A 12 27.10 9.63 -45.02
C SER A 12 27.02 9.35 -43.51
N VAL A 13 25.86 8.87 -43.02
CA VAL A 13 25.75 7.75 -42.05
C VAL A 13 24.56 6.88 -42.44
N PHE A 14 24.81 5.56 -42.51
CA PHE A 14 23.92 4.47 -42.89
C PHE A 14 23.19 3.96 -41.63
N ILE A 15 21.86 3.86 -41.64
CA ILE A 15 21.13 2.86 -40.85
C ILE A 15 20.10 2.22 -41.79
N THR A 16 20.30 0.93 -42.04
CA THR A 16 19.53 0.10 -42.96
C THR A 16 18.22 -0.31 -42.27
N PHE A 17 17.09 0.16 -42.78
CA PHE A 17 15.79 -0.46 -42.53
C PHE A 17 15.74 -1.79 -43.30
N LEU A 18 15.59 -2.91 -42.58
CA LEU A 18 15.24 -4.20 -43.16
C LEU A 18 13.79 -4.53 -42.77
N SER A 19 12.85 -4.08 -43.61
CA SER A 19 11.52 -4.66 -43.71
C SER A 19 11.60 -5.88 -44.60
N LEU A 20 11.23 -7.09 -44.16
CA LEU A 20 10.91 -8.19 -45.09
C LEU A 20 9.98 -9.24 -44.43
N TRP A 21 8.76 -9.27 -44.97
CA TRP A 21 7.75 -10.35 -45.05
C TRP A 21 7.02 -10.86 -43.80
N LEU A 22 5.81 -10.33 -43.65
CA LEU A 22 4.62 -11.06 -43.21
C LEU A 22 4.45 -12.30 -44.11
N THR A 23 4.74 -13.48 -43.59
CA THR A 23 4.36 -14.74 -44.25
C THR A 23 3.08 -15.21 -43.57
N ALA A 24 2.02 -15.25 -44.37
CA ALA A 24 0.73 -15.76 -43.96
C ALA A 24 0.85 -17.19 -43.42
N CYS A 25 0.12 -17.43 -42.35
CA CYS A 25 -0.25 -18.73 -41.78
C CYS A 25 -0.41 -19.79 -42.88
N ASP A 26 0.46 -20.81 -42.86
CA ASP A 26 0.29 -22.03 -43.63
C ASP A 26 -0.77 -22.87 -42.92
N SER A 27 -1.96 -22.90 -43.50
CA SER A 27 -3.11 -23.67 -43.03
C SER A 27 -3.03 -25.12 -43.49
N SER A 28 -2.06 -25.86 -42.97
CA SER A 28 -1.92 -27.29 -43.27
C SER A 28 -1.62 -28.21 -42.09
N ASP A 29 -2.06 -27.84 -40.88
CA ASP A 29 -2.38 -28.84 -39.85
C ASP A 29 -3.89 -28.94 -39.64
N SER A 30 -4.41 -30.13 -39.91
CA SER A 30 -5.83 -30.48 -39.87
C SER A 30 -6.25 -30.92 -38.47
N ASP A 31 -6.07 -30.07 -37.47
CA ASP A 31 -6.69 -30.27 -36.16
C ASP A 31 -7.88 -29.30 -35.99
N SER A 32 -9.05 -29.76 -36.43
CA SER A 32 -10.29 -28.98 -36.49
C SER A 32 -10.95 -28.79 -35.11
N SER A 33 -10.19 -28.33 -34.10
CA SER A 33 -10.73 -28.09 -32.75
C SER A 33 -10.34 -26.79 -32.03
N CYS A 34 -9.38 -25.98 -32.50
CA CYS A 34 -9.21 -24.62 -31.93
C CYS A 34 -10.32 -23.71 -32.49
N SER A 35 -11.51 -23.72 -31.87
CA SER A 35 -12.42 -22.58 -31.90
C SER A 35 -12.28 -21.85 -30.57
N VAL A 36 -11.69 -20.65 -30.59
CA VAL A 36 -11.71 -19.73 -29.45
C VAL A 36 -13.17 -19.34 -29.25
N ASN A 37 -13.84 -19.96 -28.28
CA ASN A 37 -15.20 -19.59 -27.92
C ASN A 37 -15.09 -18.44 -26.92
N GLY A 38 -15.52 -17.26 -27.33
CA GLY A 38 -15.56 -16.10 -26.47
C GLY A 38 -16.57 -16.28 -25.34
N ASP A 39 -16.15 -15.80 -24.16
CA ASP A 39 -16.95 -15.36 -23.02
C ASP A 39 -17.39 -16.44 -21.99
N THR A 40 -16.56 -16.64 -20.96
CA THR A 40 -16.83 -16.41 -19.51
C THR A 40 -15.77 -17.13 -18.66
N ASP A 41 -14.88 -16.37 -18.02
CA ASP A 41 -14.00 -16.73 -16.88
C ASP A 41 -13.24 -18.07 -16.92
N GLY A 42 -12.62 -18.44 -18.06
CA GLY A 42 -11.78 -19.65 -18.14
C GLY A 42 -10.60 -19.48 -19.11
N HIS A 43 -9.38 -19.58 -18.60
CA HIS A 43 -8.13 -19.34 -19.31
C HIS A 43 -7.59 -20.66 -19.89
N LEU A 44 -7.66 -20.81 -21.22
CA LEU A 44 -7.42 -22.09 -21.90
C LEU A 44 -5.96 -22.24 -22.40
N LEU A 45 -5.23 -23.22 -21.86
CA LEU A 45 -3.79 -23.47 -22.09
C LEU A 45 -3.41 -24.26 -23.36
N ARG A 46 -4.34 -24.56 -24.28
CA ARG A 46 -4.12 -25.56 -25.36
C ARG A 46 -3.77 -24.99 -26.74
N CYS A 47 -3.82 -23.67 -26.95
CA CYS A 47 -3.49 -23.07 -28.27
C CYS A 47 -2.36 -22.00 -28.15
N GLY A 48 -1.47 -22.09 -27.14
CA GLY A 48 -0.36 -21.15 -26.94
C GLY A 48 0.31 -21.25 -25.57
N GLU A 49 1.12 -20.26 -25.26
CA GLU A 49 1.64 -20.00 -23.91
C GLU A 49 0.58 -19.29 -23.06
N LEU A 50 0.61 -19.47 -21.74
CA LEU A 50 -0.22 -18.74 -20.79
C LEU A 50 0.64 -18.08 -19.72
N ASP A 51 0.66 -16.76 -19.72
CA ASP A 51 1.30 -16.00 -18.65
C ASP A 51 0.45 -16.06 -17.38
N ILE A 52 1.09 -16.40 -16.28
CA ILE A 52 0.47 -16.43 -14.95
C ILE A 52 1.44 -15.82 -13.96
N ALA A 53 0.92 -15.05 -13.03
CA ALA A 53 1.70 -14.55 -11.92
C ALA A 53 0.99 -14.72 -10.57
N VAL A 54 1.76 -14.60 -9.50
CA VAL A 54 1.23 -14.66 -8.13
C VAL A 54 0.88 -13.24 -7.66
N ASP A 55 -0.38 -13.06 -7.27
CA ASP A 55 -0.90 -11.87 -6.59
C ASP A 55 -0.93 -12.13 -5.08
N GLY A 56 0.15 -11.76 -4.39
CA GLY A 56 0.40 -11.98 -2.95
C GLY A 56 1.87 -12.31 -2.64
N GLU A 57 2.20 -12.91 -1.50
CA GLU A 57 3.60 -13.14 -1.08
C GLU A 57 4.21 -14.45 -1.60
N GLY A 58 3.44 -15.25 -2.34
CA GLY A 58 3.87 -16.57 -2.79
C GLY A 58 4.80 -16.55 -4.01
N TYR A 59 5.48 -17.67 -4.19
CA TYR A 59 6.26 -18.03 -5.37
C TYR A 59 5.76 -19.37 -5.90
N PHE A 60 5.63 -19.50 -7.22
CA PHE A 60 5.54 -20.80 -7.87
C PHE A 60 6.70 -21.67 -7.45
N ILE A 61 6.43 -22.93 -7.13
CA ILE A 61 7.46 -23.93 -6.94
C ILE A 61 7.67 -24.61 -8.30
N VAL A 62 8.86 -24.48 -8.87
CA VAL A 62 9.21 -25.12 -10.14
C VAL A 62 10.39 -26.07 -9.94
N SER A 63 10.51 -27.11 -10.77
CA SER A 63 11.60 -28.07 -10.66
C SER A 63 12.35 -28.31 -11.96
N ASP A 64 13.66 -28.49 -11.87
CA ASP A 64 14.47 -28.87 -13.02
C ASP A 64 14.34 -30.37 -13.33
N ASN A 65 14.99 -30.82 -14.40
CA ASN A 65 15.01 -32.24 -14.77
C ASN A 65 15.75 -33.15 -13.77
N SER A 66 16.50 -32.57 -12.83
CA SER A 66 17.19 -33.28 -11.76
C SER A 66 16.33 -33.39 -10.49
N GLY A 67 15.20 -32.70 -10.43
CA GLY A 67 14.30 -32.59 -9.27
C GLY A 67 14.69 -31.52 -8.25
N GLY A 68 15.64 -30.64 -8.56
CA GLY A 68 15.96 -29.45 -7.77
C GLY A 68 14.80 -28.46 -7.81
N SER A 69 14.46 -27.86 -6.67
CA SER A 69 13.36 -26.89 -6.56
C SER A 69 13.88 -25.46 -6.70
N PHE A 70 13.15 -24.68 -7.50
CA PHE A 70 13.35 -23.26 -7.75
C PHE A 70 12.02 -22.54 -7.59
N TYR A 71 12.07 -21.22 -7.57
CA TYR A 71 10.95 -20.37 -7.21
C TYR A 71 10.79 -19.23 -8.21
N SER A 72 9.56 -18.91 -8.60
CA SER A 72 9.30 -17.78 -9.49
C SER A 72 8.03 -17.03 -9.08
N ARG A 73 7.95 -15.73 -9.36
CA ARG A 73 6.75 -14.89 -9.14
C ARG A 73 5.80 -14.92 -10.33
N SER A 74 6.33 -15.15 -11.52
CA SER A 74 5.59 -15.23 -12.77
C SER A 74 6.16 -16.34 -13.65
N VAL A 75 5.30 -16.98 -14.41
CA VAL A 75 5.67 -18.07 -15.31
C VAL A 75 4.84 -17.97 -16.57
N THR A 76 5.51 -18.08 -17.70
CA THR A 76 4.86 -18.36 -18.97
C THR A 76 4.72 -19.86 -19.09
N LEU A 77 3.48 -20.37 -19.08
CA LEU A 77 3.19 -21.79 -19.05
C LEU A 77 2.93 -22.36 -20.44
N ASN A 78 3.49 -23.53 -20.69
CA ASN A 78 3.20 -24.36 -21.85
C ASN A 78 3.02 -25.83 -21.43
N ILE A 79 2.38 -26.61 -22.31
CA ILE A 79 2.21 -28.05 -22.12
C ILE A 79 3.09 -28.78 -23.13
N GLU A 80 4.01 -29.60 -22.63
CA GLU A 80 4.88 -30.46 -23.44
C GLU A 80 4.99 -31.85 -22.76
N ASP A 81 4.86 -32.92 -23.55
CA ASP A 81 4.94 -34.31 -23.07
C ASP A 81 4.09 -34.57 -21.81
N GLU A 82 2.85 -34.06 -21.80
CA GLU A 82 1.87 -34.17 -20.68
C GLU A 82 2.28 -33.44 -19.39
N GLN A 83 3.37 -32.67 -19.41
CA GLN A 83 3.84 -31.88 -18.26
C GLN A 83 3.48 -30.41 -18.43
N LEU A 84 3.22 -29.75 -17.30
CA LEU A 84 3.10 -28.29 -17.25
C LEU A 84 4.49 -27.69 -17.04
N LEU A 85 4.99 -26.99 -18.05
CA LEU A 85 6.33 -26.41 -18.07
C LEU A 85 6.26 -24.88 -18.07
N THR A 86 7.32 -24.24 -17.59
CA THR A 86 7.60 -22.83 -17.85
C THR A 86 8.30 -22.68 -19.21
N ALA A 87 8.33 -21.47 -19.78
CA ALA A 87 9.05 -21.18 -21.02
C ALA A 87 10.57 -21.51 -20.94
N GLU A 88 11.14 -21.47 -19.73
CA GLU A 88 12.54 -21.83 -19.44
C GLU A 88 12.73 -23.35 -19.27
N GLY A 89 11.65 -24.13 -19.32
CA GLY A 89 11.66 -25.60 -19.25
C GLY A 89 11.60 -26.18 -17.84
N TYR A 90 11.27 -25.38 -16.82
CA TYR A 90 11.05 -25.91 -15.47
C TYR A 90 9.65 -26.52 -15.35
N LYS A 91 9.52 -27.57 -14.56
CA LYS A 91 8.23 -28.23 -14.29
C LYS A 91 7.51 -27.54 -13.16
N VAL A 92 6.27 -27.14 -13.35
CA VAL A 92 5.46 -26.55 -12.28
C VAL A 92 5.07 -27.62 -11.27
N ASN A 93 5.28 -27.36 -9.99
CA ASN A 93 4.93 -28.28 -8.92
C ASN A 93 3.57 -27.96 -8.30
N GLY A 94 2.85 -29.00 -7.90
CA GLY A 94 1.53 -28.87 -7.31
C GLY A 94 1.11 -30.10 -6.51
N PHE A 95 -0.12 -30.03 -6.01
CA PHE A 95 -0.78 -31.14 -5.33
C PHE A 95 -1.68 -31.88 -6.32
N LEU A 96 -1.36 -33.13 -6.61
CA LEU A 96 -2.15 -33.96 -7.52
C LEU A 96 -3.52 -34.32 -6.89
N SER A 97 -4.53 -34.45 -7.73
CA SER A 97 -5.89 -34.87 -7.36
C SER A 97 -6.09 -36.34 -7.70
N VAL A 98 -6.70 -37.12 -6.79
CA VAL A 98 -7.13 -38.50 -7.05
C VAL A 98 -8.64 -38.58 -6.91
N GLY A 99 -9.35 -38.79 -8.02
CA GLY A 99 -10.81 -38.94 -8.03
C GLY A 99 -11.55 -37.70 -7.49
N ASN A 100 -11.11 -36.51 -7.90
CA ASN A 100 -11.60 -35.20 -7.44
C ASN A 100 -11.35 -34.88 -5.96
N MET A 101 -10.52 -35.67 -5.26
CA MET A 101 -10.05 -35.35 -3.91
C MET A 101 -8.60 -34.87 -3.96
N ARG A 102 -8.35 -33.69 -3.37
CA ARG A 102 -7.02 -33.11 -3.22
C ARG A 102 -6.15 -34.01 -2.34
N VAL A 103 -4.94 -34.36 -2.81
CA VAL A 103 -3.97 -35.09 -1.99
C VAL A 103 -2.99 -34.08 -1.40
N GLY A 104 -3.11 -33.81 -0.10
CA GLY A 104 -2.07 -33.06 0.64
C GLY A 104 -0.76 -33.86 0.71
N GLY A 105 0.39 -33.19 0.71
CA GLY A 105 1.71 -33.84 0.71
C GLY A 105 2.85 -32.88 0.37
N THR A 106 4.00 -33.41 -0.05
CA THR A 106 5.05 -32.59 -0.70
C THR A 106 4.62 -32.33 -2.14
N PRO A 107 4.65 -31.08 -2.64
CA PRO A 107 4.37 -30.80 -4.05
C PRO A 107 5.28 -31.58 -4.97
N VAL A 108 4.74 -32.01 -6.10
CA VAL A 108 5.46 -32.73 -7.15
C VAL A 108 5.17 -32.08 -8.50
N ALA A 109 6.04 -32.32 -9.48
CA ALA A 109 5.81 -31.88 -10.85
C ALA A 109 4.42 -32.32 -11.32
N ILE A 110 3.65 -31.38 -11.87
CA ILE A 110 2.29 -31.61 -12.34
C ILE A 110 2.36 -32.37 -13.66
N ASP A 111 1.89 -33.61 -13.60
CA ASP A 111 1.67 -34.48 -14.74
C ASP A 111 0.16 -34.49 -15.04
N LEU A 112 -0.21 -34.06 -16.25
CA LEU A 112 -1.59 -33.97 -16.69
C LEU A 112 -2.15 -35.33 -17.14
N GLY A 113 -1.26 -36.32 -17.35
CA GLY A 113 -1.56 -37.68 -17.77
C GLY A 113 -2.04 -37.82 -19.22
N ASP A 114 -2.03 -39.06 -19.68
CA ASP A 114 -2.35 -39.64 -21.02
C ASP A 114 -3.81 -39.46 -21.47
N VAL A 115 -4.39 -38.31 -21.13
CA VAL A 115 -5.81 -38.02 -21.22
C VAL A 115 -6.06 -37.29 -22.54
N GLU A 116 -7.15 -37.63 -23.24
CA GLU A 116 -7.65 -36.89 -24.41
C GLU A 116 -8.11 -35.47 -23.97
N ILE A 117 -7.18 -34.65 -23.49
CA ILE A 117 -7.38 -33.33 -22.94
C ILE A 117 -7.79 -32.44 -24.09
N THR A 118 -9.05 -32.01 -24.07
CA THR A 118 -9.56 -31.08 -25.08
C THR A 118 -9.30 -29.62 -24.71
N THR A 119 -9.24 -29.32 -23.41
CA THR A 119 -9.01 -28.00 -22.78
C THR A 119 -8.38 -28.21 -21.40
N VAL A 120 -7.42 -27.34 -21.03
CA VAL A 120 -6.88 -27.19 -19.66
C VAL A 120 -7.23 -25.79 -19.21
N ASP A 121 -7.80 -25.68 -18.02
CA ASP A 121 -8.23 -24.43 -17.39
C ASP A 121 -7.56 -24.30 -16.01
N ILE A 122 -7.10 -23.09 -15.70
CA ILE A 122 -6.47 -22.75 -14.42
C ILE A 122 -7.23 -21.55 -13.83
N ASP A 123 -7.79 -21.73 -12.63
CA ASP A 123 -8.46 -20.66 -11.90
C ASP A 123 -7.51 -19.85 -11.00
N GLU A 124 -8.01 -18.75 -10.42
CA GLU A 124 -7.26 -17.87 -9.49
C GLU A 124 -6.78 -18.60 -8.22
N ALA A 125 -7.42 -19.71 -7.85
CA ALA A 125 -6.98 -20.59 -6.75
C ALA A 125 -5.93 -21.61 -7.21
N GLY A 126 -5.45 -21.52 -8.45
CA GLY A 126 -4.49 -22.41 -9.07
C GLY A 126 -5.01 -23.83 -9.28
N VAL A 127 -6.32 -24.06 -9.27
CA VAL A 127 -6.91 -25.37 -9.56
C VAL A 127 -6.85 -25.62 -11.05
N ILE A 128 -6.22 -26.73 -11.41
CA ILE A 128 -6.07 -27.17 -12.80
C ILE A 128 -7.16 -28.18 -13.10
N SER A 129 -8.01 -27.86 -14.06
CA SER A 129 -9.07 -28.74 -14.53
C SER A 129 -8.96 -29.02 -16.03
N ALA A 130 -9.37 -30.22 -16.45
CA ALA A 130 -9.43 -30.58 -17.86
C ALA A 130 -10.70 -31.33 -18.22
N GLN A 131 -11.10 -31.20 -19.49
CA GLN A 131 -12.22 -31.96 -20.06
C GLN A 131 -11.76 -33.33 -20.54
N VAL A 132 -12.26 -34.38 -19.87
CA VAL A 132 -11.99 -35.80 -20.19
C VAL A 132 -13.27 -36.45 -20.69
N SER A 133 -13.32 -36.84 -21.96
CA SER A 133 -14.51 -37.43 -22.59
C SER A 133 -15.80 -36.60 -22.38
N GLY A 134 -15.67 -35.26 -22.31
CA GLY A 134 -16.77 -34.32 -22.09
C GLY A 134 -17.16 -34.06 -20.64
N THR A 135 -16.36 -34.52 -19.66
CA THR A 135 -16.54 -34.23 -18.23
C THR A 135 -15.34 -33.48 -17.65
N THR A 136 -15.58 -32.36 -16.97
CA THR A 136 -14.53 -31.60 -16.26
C THR A 136 -14.01 -32.39 -15.07
N THR A 137 -12.71 -32.65 -15.05
CA THR A 137 -12.01 -33.36 -13.97
C THR A 137 -10.91 -32.47 -13.42
N VAL A 138 -10.80 -32.38 -12.09
CA VAL A 138 -9.71 -31.65 -11.44
C VAL A 138 -8.47 -32.54 -11.42
N ILE A 139 -7.39 -32.06 -12.00
CA ILE A 139 -6.13 -32.79 -12.16
C ILE A 139 -5.17 -32.49 -11.01
N ALA A 140 -4.98 -31.21 -10.71
CA ALA A 140 -4.03 -30.76 -9.71
C ALA A 140 -4.42 -29.38 -9.17
N GLN A 141 -3.68 -28.91 -8.17
CA GLN A 141 -3.67 -27.52 -7.77
C GLN A 141 -2.23 -27.04 -7.64
N ILE A 142 -1.92 -25.88 -8.18
CA ILE A 142 -0.59 -25.27 -8.11
C ILE A 142 -0.21 -25.04 -6.65
N ALA A 143 1.01 -25.46 -6.31
CA ALA A 143 1.59 -25.20 -5.01
C ALA A 143 2.41 -23.90 -5.07
N LEU A 144 2.22 -23.05 -4.07
CA LEU A 144 3.04 -21.88 -3.84
C LEU A 144 3.89 -22.10 -2.59
N ALA A 145 5.04 -21.43 -2.55
CA ALA A 145 5.88 -21.31 -1.36
C ALA A 145 5.97 -19.85 -0.95
N LYS A 146 6.04 -19.59 0.36
CA LYS A 146 6.58 -18.34 0.88
C LYS A 146 7.80 -18.61 1.73
N PHE A 147 8.63 -17.59 1.85
CA PHE A 147 9.87 -17.62 2.61
C PHE A 147 9.77 -16.70 3.82
N ILE A 148 10.53 -17.01 4.86
CA ILE A 148 10.61 -16.10 6.00
C ILE A 148 11.38 -14.82 5.62
N ALA A 149 12.24 -14.89 4.60
CA ALA A 149 12.96 -13.74 4.10
C ALA A 149 13.21 -13.90 2.58
N PRO A 150 12.19 -13.69 1.73
CA PRO A 150 12.27 -13.97 0.28
C PRO A 150 13.36 -13.19 -0.46
N TYR A 151 13.81 -12.05 0.09
CA TYR A 151 14.89 -11.22 -0.48
C TYR A 151 16.26 -11.90 -0.45
N PHE A 152 16.45 -12.88 0.42
CA PHE A 152 17.69 -13.66 0.47
C PHE A 152 17.63 -14.88 -0.46
N LEU A 153 16.61 -15.03 -1.29
CA LEU A 153 16.63 -16.03 -2.34
C LEU A 153 17.69 -15.64 -3.38
N GLU A 154 18.48 -16.62 -3.83
CA GLU A 154 19.53 -16.37 -4.82
C GLU A 154 18.95 -16.53 -6.23
N GLU A 155 18.95 -15.45 -7.01
CA GLU A 155 18.53 -15.47 -8.41
C GLU A 155 19.50 -16.35 -9.22
N SER A 156 18.99 -17.46 -9.74
CA SER A 156 19.76 -18.40 -10.55
C SER A 156 19.81 -17.97 -12.01
N VAL A 157 18.68 -17.49 -12.53
CA VAL A 157 18.50 -16.82 -13.83
C VAL A 157 17.36 -15.81 -13.66
N GLU A 158 17.23 -14.87 -14.61
CA GLU A 158 16.22 -13.80 -14.57
C GLU A 158 14.83 -14.33 -14.16
N GLY A 159 14.32 -13.87 -13.02
CA GLY A 159 13.00 -14.22 -12.49
C GLY A 159 12.89 -15.60 -11.81
N VAL A 160 13.98 -16.39 -11.76
CA VAL A 160 13.99 -17.74 -11.15
C VAL A 160 15.00 -17.80 -10.02
N TYR A 161 14.51 -18.15 -8.84
CA TYR A 161 15.25 -18.06 -7.58
C TYR A 161 15.48 -19.43 -6.94
N SER A 162 16.54 -19.52 -6.14
CA SER A 162 16.89 -20.70 -5.35
C SER A 162 16.90 -20.37 -3.86
N GLN A 163 16.51 -21.35 -3.04
CA GLN A 163 16.49 -21.21 -1.58
C GLN A 163 17.91 -21.07 -1.02
N THR A 164 18.11 -20.11 -0.13
CA THR A 164 19.32 -20.00 0.70
C THR A 164 18.99 -20.30 2.16
N ALA A 165 20.02 -20.52 2.98
CA ALA A 165 19.84 -20.63 4.43
C ALA A 165 19.19 -19.36 5.00
N ALA A 166 19.54 -18.19 4.46
CA ALA A 166 19.04 -16.89 4.88
C ALA A 166 17.58 -16.64 4.50
N SER A 167 17.12 -17.18 3.36
CA SER A 167 15.69 -17.11 3.00
C SER A 167 14.78 -17.93 3.92
N GLY A 168 15.38 -18.84 4.71
CA GLY A 168 14.70 -19.81 5.56
C GLY A 168 14.03 -20.94 4.78
N GLU A 169 13.32 -21.82 5.50
CA GLU A 169 12.60 -22.94 4.91
C GLU A 169 11.29 -22.49 4.24
N PRO A 170 10.96 -22.98 3.03
CA PRO A 170 9.72 -22.61 2.36
C PRO A 170 8.50 -23.13 3.13
N VAL A 171 7.58 -22.23 3.42
CA VAL A 171 6.23 -22.58 3.87
C VAL A 171 5.37 -22.78 2.63
N VAL A 172 5.02 -24.05 2.38
CA VAL A 172 4.29 -24.46 1.18
C VAL A 172 2.80 -24.53 1.46
N GLY A 173 2.00 -24.03 0.51
CA GLY A 173 0.56 -24.16 0.52
C GLY A 173 -0.01 -24.09 -0.90
N THR A 174 -1.33 -23.92 -0.99
CA THR A 174 -2.02 -23.81 -2.28
C THR A 174 -2.15 -22.35 -2.67
N ALA A 175 -2.16 -22.07 -3.97
CA ALA A 175 -2.60 -20.76 -4.45
C ALA A 175 -4.02 -20.43 -3.93
N GLY A 176 -4.28 -19.14 -3.72
CA GLY A 176 -5.51 -18.60 -3.13
C GLY A 176 -5.65 -18.82 -1.63
N SER A 177 -4.60 -19.23 -0.90
CA SER A 177 -4.67 -19.50 0.54
C SER A 177 -3.81 -18.56 1.38
N GLY A 178 -4.47 -17.79 2.26
CA GLY A 178 -3.79 -16.90 3.22
C GLY A 178 -2.85 -15.90 2.53
N GLU A 179 -1.66 -15.73 3.08
CA GLU A 179 -0.63 -14.80 2.59
C GLU A 179 0.08 -15.26 1.31
N LEU A 180 -0.12 -16.51 0.86
CA LEU A 180 0.51 -17.03 -0.37
C LEU A 180 -0.03 -16.36 -1.64
N GLY A 181 -1.19 -15.71 -1.57
CA GLY A 181 -1.76 -15.00 -2.71
C GLY A 181 -2.55 -15.86 -3.68
N ALA A 182 -3.35 -15.22 -4.53
CA ALA A 182 -4.07 -15.83 -5.65
C ALA A 182 -3.21 -15.80 -6.93
N LEU A 183 -3.68 -16.44 -8.00
CA LEU A 183 -3.04 -16.34 -9.31
C LEU A 183 -3.74 -15.29 -10.18
N ALA A 184 -2.95 -14.38 -10.75
CA ALA A 184 -3.37 -13.51 -11.84
C ALA A 184 -3.06 -14.21 -13.17
N VAL A 185 -4.09 -14.55 -13.94
CA VAL A 185 -3.98 -15.39 -15.14
C VAL A 185 -4.22 -14.54 -16.41
N GLY A 186 -3.29 -14.54 -17.37
CA GLY A 186 -3.35 -13.76 -18.62
C GLY A 186 -2.13 -12.84 -18.84
N ASP A 187 -2.21 -11.91 -19.80
CA ASP A 187 -1.15 -10.93 -20.13
C ASP A 187 -0.93 -9.96 -18.93
N VAL A 188 -0.24 -10.44 -17.91
CA VAL A 188 0.07 -9.71 -16.68
C VAL A 188 1.59 -9.62 -16.57
N GLU A 189 2.13 -8.43 -16.85
CA GLU A 189 3.47 -8.09 -16.37
C GLU A 189 3.40 -7.98 -14.85
N VAL A 190 3.97 -8.96 -14.14
CA VAL A 190 4.24 -8.78 -12.72
C VAL A 190 5.60 -8.15 -12.58
N GLU A 191 5.58 -6.87 -12.22
CA GLU A 191 6.76 -6.19 -11.73
C GLU A 191 7.24 -6.96 -10.49
N ALA A 192 8.44 -7.53 -10.59
CA ALA A 192 9.14 -8.03 -9.42
C ALA A 192 9.33 -6.82 -8.50
N ILE A 193 8.67 -6.84 -7.35
CA ILE A 193 8.85 -5.78 -6.36
C ILE A 193 10.26 -5.95 -5.81
N ASP A 194 11.21 -5.20 -6.38
CA ASP A 194 12.54 -5.01 -5.82
C ASP A 194 12.37 -4.15 -4.55
N ASN A 195 11.97 -4.80 -3.44
CA ASN A 195 11.86 -4.14 -2.12
C ASN A 195 13.25 -3.95 -1.46
N ALA A 196 14.31 -3.87 -2.26
CA ALA A 196 15.63 -3.49 -1.78
C ALA A 196 15.83 -1.99 -1.98
N PHE A 197 16.27 -1.30 -0.92
CA PHE A 197 16.41 0.14 -0.86
C PHE A 197 17.88 0.49 -0.85
N ASP A 198 18.35 1.02 -1.98
CA ASP A 198 19.71 1.53 -2.08
C ASP A 198 19.74 2.98 -1.58
N LEU A 199 20.40 3.18 -0.45
CA LEU A 199 20.61 4.48 0.16
C LEU A 199 22.10 4.78 0.25
N SER A 200 22.46 6.02 0.01
CA SER A 200 23.82 6.52 0.05
C SER A 200 23.88 7.86 0.78
N VAL A 201 24.90 8.04 1.61
CA VAL A 201 25.24 9.34 2.21
C VAL A 201 26.14 10.10 1.24
N SER A 202 25.64 11.21 0.72
CA SER A 202 26.40 12.19 -0.05
C SER A 202 26.95 13.26 0.89
N GLY A 203 28.24 13.16 1.24
CA GLY A 203 28.93 14.12 2.10
C GLY A 203 29.55 13.43 3.32
N ASP A 204 29.57 14.16 4.44
CA ASP A 204 30.10 13.65 5.70
C ASP A 204 29.03 12.81 6.44
N GLY A 205 29.45 11.68 7.01
CA GLY A 205 28.56 10.82 7.79
C GLY A 205 28.48 9.40 7.27
N TYR A 206 27.92 8.55 8.13
CA TYR A 206 27.66 7.14 7.88
C TYR A 206 26.28 6.82 8.44
N PHE A 207 25.52 5.98 7.74
CA PHE A 207 24.37 5.31 8.32
C PHE A 207 24.82 4.53 9.55
N VAL A 208 24.00 4.58 10.61
CA VAL A 208 24.18 3.77 11.80
C VAL A 208 23.30 2.52 11.65
N LEU A 209 23.91 1.35 11.77
CA LEU A 209 23.19 0.09 11.73
C LEU A 209 23.48 -0.70 13.02
N ASP A 210 22.48 -1.35 13.60
CA ASP A 210 22.61 -2.11 14.86
C ASP A 210 22.02 -3.51 14.71
N ASN A 211 22.70 -4.53 15.24
CA ASN A 211 22.19 -5.90 15.33
C ASN A 211 21.84 -6.30 16.78
N GLN A 212 21.65 -5.31 17.67
CA GLN A 212 21.45 -5.44 19.12
C GLN A 212 22.67 -5.93 19.91
N VAL A 213 23.78 -6.25 19.23
CA VAL A 213 25.05 -6.67 19.83
C VAL A 213 26.11 -5.59 19.62
N GLU A 214 26.18 -5.05 18.41
CA GLU A 214 27.11 -4.00 18.03
C GLU A 214 26.56 -3.09 16.94
N GLU A 215 27.04 -1.84 16.97
CA GLU A 215 26.83 -0.90 15.88
C GLU A 215 27.90 -1.04 14.80
N ILE A 216 27.47 -0.91 13.56
CA ILE A 216 28.31 -0.85 12.38
C ILE A 216 27.88 0.32 11.50
N TYR A 217 28.82 0.84 10.71
CA TYR A 217 28.64 2.09 9.98
C TYR A 217 28.90 1.89 8.49
N ALA A 218 28.09 2.53 7.64
CA ALA A 218 28.20 2.41 6.18
C ALA A 218 27.85 3.71 5.48
N GLN A 219 28.49 4.03 4.36
CA GLN A 219 28.11 5.18 3.53
C GLN A 219 27.10 4.81 2.45
N ASN A 220 27.04 3.54 2.08
CA ASN A 220 26.07 3.00 1.13
C ASN A 220 25.47 1.76 1.79
N ILE A 221 24.15 1.66 1.78
CA ILE A 221 23.42 0.53 2.33
C ILE A 221 22.37 0.08 1.33
N ARG A 222 22.18 -1.22 1.25
CA ARG A 222 21.04 -1.82 0.56
C ARG A 222 20.18 -2.46 1.63
N LEU A 223 18.97 -1.96 1.82
CA LEU A 223 18.08 -2.42 2.89
C LEU A 223 16.94 -3.26 2.32
N ALA A 224 16.54 -4.32 2.99
CA ALA A 224 15.34 -5.09 2.63
C ALA A 224 14.38 -5.16 3.81
N LYS A 225 13.09 -5.25 3.49
CA LYS A 225 12.05 -5.43 4.50
C LYS A 225 12.10 -6.83 5.11
N THR A 226 12.13 -6.91 6.43
CA THR A 226 12.01 -8.17 7.18
C THR A 226 10.54 -8.53 7.37
N LEU A 227 10.20 -9.79 7.67
CA LEU A 227 8.82 -10.17 8.03
C LEU A 227 8.31 -9.56 9.35
N SER A 228 9.21 -9.08 10.21
CA SER A 228 8.84 -8.37 11.45
C SER A 228 8.47 -6.91 11.24
N GLY A 229 8.76 -6.35 10.06
CA GLY A 229 8.51 -4.95 9.75
C GLY A 229 9.68 -4.01 9.83
N SER A 230 10.80 -4.47 10.32
CA SER A 230 12.05 -3.70 10.27
C SER A 230 12.64 -3.71 8.86
N LEU A 231 13.49 -2.73 8.56
CA LEU A 231 14.50 -2.89 7.53
C LEU A 231 15.72 -3.58 8.09
N ALA A 232 16.33 -4.43 7.29
CA ALA A 232 17.64 -5.00 7.58
C ALA A 232 18.56 -4.77 6.40
N LEU A 233 19.85 -4.65 6.67
CA LEU A 233 20.89 -4.65 5.65
C LEU A 233 20.81 -5.96 4.84
N LEU A 234 20.82 -5.82 3.51
CA LEU A 234 20.89 -6.93 2.57
C LEU A 234 22.33 -7.45 2.49
N ASP A 235 22.49 -8.70 2.03
CA ASP A 235 23.79 -9.36 1.85
C ASP A 235 24.59 -9.59 3.14
N THR A 236 23.96 -9.47 4.31
CA THR A 236 24.51 -9.95 5.59
C THR A 236 23.96 -11.32 5.96
N GLU A 237 24.72 -12.09 6.71
CA GLU A 237 24.23 -13.34 7.28
C GLU A 237 23.03 -13.05 8.21
N PRO A 238 22.03 -13.96 8.33
CA PRO A 238 20.83 -13.72 9.12
C PRO A 238 21.10 -13.44 10.61
N GLU A 239 22.13 -14.06 11.18
CA GLU A 239 22.61 -13.78 12.54
C GLU A 239 23.17 -12.37 12.73
N ASP A 240 23.58 -11.72 11.63
CA ASP A 240 24.16 -10.38 11.58
C ASP A 240 23.19 -9.38 10.92
N ALA A 241 21.88 -9.62 10.99
CA ALA A 241 20.86 -8.75 10.39
C ALA A 241 20.86 -7.35 11.05
N TYR A 242 21.68 -6.45 10.52
CA TYR A 242 21.80 -5.07 10.99
C TYR A 242 20.60 -4.24 10.57
N GLN A 243 19.98 -3.55 11.51
CA GLN A 243 18.84 -2.67 11.30
C GLN A 243 19.29 -1.21 11.27
N PRO A 244 18.81 -0.39 10.32
CA PRO A 244 19.14 1.02 10.26
C PRO A 244 18.51 1.76 11.43
N GLN A 245 19.29 2.64 12.06
CA GLN A 245 18.86 3.42 13.21
C GLN A 245 18.28 4.77 12.78
N ALA A 246 17.26 5.22 13.49
CA ALA A 246 16.58 6.49 13.24
C ALA A 246 16.12 7.16 14.53
N TYR A 247 16.02 8.49 14.49
CA TYR A 247 15.25 9.28 15.42
C TYR A 247 13.76 9.02 15.19
N LEU A 248 13.10 8.38 16.14
CA LEU A 248 11.72 7.91 15.96
C LEU A 248 10.71 9.06 15.99
N ALA A 249 9.67 8.98 15.15
CA ALA A 249 8.49 9.82 15.24
C ALA A 249 7.58 9.37 16.40
N ASP A 250 6.91 10.33 17.05
CA ASP A 250 5.84 10.02 18.00
C ASP A 250 4.48 9.80 17.30
N SER A 251 3.42 9.61 18.08
CA SER A 251 2.07 9.36 17.54
C SER A 251 1.50 10.53 16.72
N ASN A 252 2.07 11.73 16.83
CA ASN A 252 1.66 12.91 16.06
C ASN A 252 2.54 13.09 14.81
N GLY A 253 3.53 12.22 14.58
CA GLY A 253 4.51 12.34 13.51
C GLY A 253 5.68 13.28 13.83
N ASP A 254 5.82 13.76 15.07
CA ASP A 254 6.93 14.62 15.47
C ASP A 254 8.19 13.81 15.76
N ILE A 255 9.34 14.19 15.19
CA ILE A 255 10.62 13.52 15.41
C ILE A 255 11.13 13.75 16.83
N THR A 256 11.43 12.65 17.53
CA THR A 256 11.94 12.64 18.90
C THR A 256 13.46 12.52 18.97
N ASN A 257 14.05 12.65 20.16
CA ASN A 257 15.49 12.43 20.38
C ASN A 257 15.83 10.97 20.72
N ILE A 258 14.92 10.02 20.48
CA ILE A 258 15.13 8.60 20.73
C ILE A 258 15.65 7.96 19.45
N ILE A 259 16.87 7.41 19.50
CA ILE A 259 17.43 6.59 18.43
C ILE A 259 17.09 5.13 18.71
N ASP A 260 16.48 4.46 17.73
CA ASP A 260 16.15 3.04 17.76
C ASP A 260 16.04 2.51 16.32
N ASP A 261 15.72 1.22 16.17
CA ASP A 261 15.47 0.57 14.88
C ASP A 261 14.40 1.33 14.08
N LEU A 262 14.69 1.65 12.82
CA LEU A 262 13.69 2.20 11.90
C LEU A 262 12.71 1.09 11.49
N LEU A 263 11.52 1.13 12.07
CA LEU A 263 10.45 0.16 11.82
C LEU A 263 9.46 0.68 10.78
N PHE A 264 9.06 -0.21 9.89
CA PHE A 264 7.99 0.02 8.94
C PHE A 264 6.74 -0.75 9.37
N PRO A 265 5.57 -0.10 9.36
CA PRO A 265 4.31 -0.81 9.53
C PRO A 265 4.07 -1.70 8.31
N LEU A 266 4.03 -3.03 8.52
CA LEU A 266 3.72 -3.99 7.47
C LEU A 266 2.25 -4.34 7.35
N SER A 267 1.49 -4.02 8.40
CA SER A 267 0.05 -4.15 8.37
C SER A 267 -0.55 -2.95 7.65
N ASP A 268 -1.76 -3.15 7.14
CA ASP A 268 -2.64 -2.04 6.81
C ASP A 268 -2.68 -1.04 7.97
N LEU A 269 -2.69 0.25 7.64
CA LEU A 269 -2.97 1.31 8.57
C LEU A 269 -4.38 1.04 9.14
N ALA A 270 -4.45 0.82 10.44
CA ALA A 270 -5.71 0.65 11.14
C ALA A 270 -6.56 1.92 10.98
N PRO A 271 -7.89 1.80 10.89
CA PRO A 271 -8.74 2.98 10.78
C PRO A 271 -8.64 3.85 12.03
N GLN A 272 -8.75 5.16 11.85
CA GLN A 272 -8.86 6.12 12.94
C GLN A 272 -10.28 6.66 12.97
N GLN A 273 -10.91 6.58 14.14
CA GLN A 273 -12.20 7.23 14.37
C GLN A 273 -12.00 8.74 14.43
N THR A 274 -12.93 9.49 13.85
CA THR A 274 -12.94 10.95 13.98
C THR A 274 -13.11 11.32 15.46
N ALA A 275 -12.17 12.08 16.00
CA ALA A 275 -12.20 12.67 17.34
C ALA A 275 -12.38 14.19 17.29
N ALA A 276 -12.06 14.83 16.16
CA ALA A 276 -12.26 16.25 15.96
C ALA A 276 -12.69 16.61 14.52
N VAL A 277 -13.60 17.59 14.42
CA VAL A 277 -13.95 18.28 13.17
C VAL A 277 -13.75 19.77 13.38
N ALA A 278 -12.86 20.41 12.63
CA ALA A 278 -12.68 21.85 12.62
C ALA A 278 -13.24 22.44 11.32
N LEU A 279 -14.14 23.42 11.46
CA LEU A 279 -14.85 24.02 10.34
C LEU A 279 -14.80 25.54 10.42
N GLU A 280 -14.21 26.17 9.41
CA GLU A 280 -14.29 27.62 9.21
C GLU A 280 -15.37 27.91 8.16
N VAL A 281 -16.44 28.61 8.54
CA VAL A 281 -17.47 29.06 7.59
C VAL A 281 -17.58 30.57 7.53
N ASN A 282 -18.05 31.08 6.39
CA ASN A 282 -18.73 32.36 6.30
C ASN A 282 -20.25 32.14 6.25
N LEU A 283 -20.98 32.64 7.24
CA LEU A 283 -22.44 32.75 7.18
C LEU A 283 -22.85 34.07 6.51
N ASP A 284 -23.88 34.02 5.65
CA ASP A 284 -24.37 35.22 4.96
C ASP A 284 -25.29 36.04 5.88
N SER A 285 -24.78 37.17 6.40
CA SER A 285 -25.51 38.16 7.22
C SER A 285 -26.76 38.74 6.56
N ARG A 286 -26.91 38.62 5.24
CA ARG A 286 -28.07 39.10 4.48
C ARG A 286 -29.20 38.08 4.42
N SER A 287 -28.95 36.86 4.91
CA SER A 287 -29.92 35.77 4.89
C SER A 287 -31.14 36.12 5.72
N GLY A 288 -32.33 35.88 5.17
CA GLY A 288 -33.57 35.98 5.94
C GLY A 288 -33.74 34.81 6.93
N LEU A 289 -34.77 34.93 7.77
CA LEU A 289 -35.22 33.81 8.62
C LEU A 289 -35.73 32.65 7.74
N PRO A 290 -35.59 31.38 8.18
CA PRO A 290 -36.23 30.27 7.50
C PRO A 290 -37.75 30.45 7.38
N ALA A 291 -38.33 29.90 6.32
CA ALA A 291 -39.76 30.02 6.06
C ALA A 291 -40.60 29.09 6.94
N ALA A 292 -40.06 27.93 7.31
CA ALA A 292 -40.69 26.96 8.19
C ALA A 292 -40.07 26.99 9.59
N THR A 293 -40.92 26.93 10.62
CA THR A 293 -40.52 26.76 12.03
C THR A 293 -41.49 25.79 12.71
N PRO A 294 -41.04 24.89 13.61
CA PRO A 294 -39.66 24.70 14.08
C PRO A 294 -38.74 24.05 13.03
N PHE A 295 -37.44 24.00 13.33
CA PHE A 295 -36.43 23.30 12.51
C PHE A 295 -36.83 21.84 12.25
N ASN A 296 -36.56 21.36 11.03
CA ASN A 296 -36.72 19.98 10.60
C ASN A 296 -35.68 19.64 9.52
N ALA A 297 -34.75 18.73 9.82
CA ALA A 297 -33.69 18.31 8.90
C ALA A 297 -34.19 17.79 7.54
N LEU A 298 -35.45 17.31 7.45
CA LEU A 298 -36.07 16.82 6.22
C LEU A 298 -36.83 17.92 5.42
N ASP A 299 -36.92 19.13 5.95
CA ASP A 299 -37.57 20.29 5.31
C ASP A 299 -36.53 21.36 5.00
N SER A 300 -36.16 21.48 3.72
CA SER A 300 -35.18 22.45 3.24
C SER A 300 -35.58 23.92 3.42
N THR A 301 -36.83 24.19 3.81
CA THR A 301 -37.31 25.54 4.13
C THR A 301 -37.22 25.90 5.61
N SER A 302 -36.78 24.96 6.45
CA SER A 302 -36.68 25.12 7.91
C SER A 302 -35.29 25.51 8.42
N PHE A 303 -34.31 25.59 7.53
CA PHE A 303 -32.94 26.05 7.82
C PHE A 303 -32.46 27.06 6.78
N THR A 304 -31.38 27.76 7.10
CA THR A 304 -30.82 28.83 6.26
C THR A 304 -29.69 28.32 5.38
N HIS A 305 -28.72 27.62 5.96
CA HIS A 305 -27.60 26.99 5.25
C HIS A 305 -27.40 25.56 5.74
N GLN A 306 -26.91 24.69 4.85
CA GLN A 306 -26.52 23.32 5.19
C GLN A 306 -25.10 23.07 4.66
N PHE A 307 -24.32 22.36 5.46
CA PHE A 307 -23.02 21.83 5.06
C PHE A 307 -22.89 20.38 5.54
N SER A 308 -22.02 19.61 4.90
CA SER A 308 -21.81 18.21 5.24
C SER A 308 -20.32 17.90 5.28
N VAL A 309 -19.91 17.11 6.26
CA VAL A 309 -18.53 16.62 6.46
C VAL A 309 -18.60 15.10 6.57
N ASP A 310 -17.68 14.41 5.89
CA ASP A 310 -17.53 12.98 6.07
C ASP A 310 -16.69 12.72 7.33
N ILE A 311 -17.16 11.80 8.17
CA ILE A 311 -16.56 11.38 9.43
C ILE A 311 -16.41 9.85 9.44
N TYR A 312 -15.57 9.31 10.30
CA TYR A 312 -15.24 7.89 10.34
C TYR A 312 -15.52 7.29 11.71
N ASP A 313 -16.10 6.09 11.74
CA ASP A 313 -16.29 5.34 12.97
C ASP A 313 -15.05 4.51 13.35
N SER A 314 -15.10 3.82 14.50
CA SER A 314 -14.01 2.98 15.00
C SER A 314 -13.60 1.81 14.10
N ARG A 315 -14.36 1.53 13.03
CA ARG A 315 -14.06 0.49 12.04
C ARG A 315 -13.63 1.09 10.71
N GLY A 316 -13.55 2.42 10.61
CA GLY A 316 -13.20 3.13 9.39
C GLY A 316 -14.34 3.26 8.39
N GLN A 317 -15.59 2.96 8.77
CA GLN A 317 -16.71 3.22 7.88
C GLN A 317 -16.99 4.73 7.87
N SER A 318 -17.17 5.29 6.67
CA SER A 318 -17.52 6.69 6.49
C SER A 318 -19.02 6.92 6.75
N HIS A 319 -19.31 8.02 7.43
CA HIS A 319 -20.65 8.54 7.72
C HIS A 319 -20.68 10.04 7.42
N THR A 320 -21.86 10.59 7.14
CA THR A 320 -21.99 12.02 6.83
C THR A 320 -22.58 12.80 8.00
N LEU A 321 -21.80 13.71 8.58
CA LEU A 321 -22.24 14.73 9.53
C LEU A 321 -22.86 15.90 8.76
N ASN A 322 -24.14 16.14 8.98
CA ASN A 322 -24.87 17.27 8.42
C ASN A 322 -24.98 18.39 9.46
N LEU A 323 -24.50 19.58 9.08
CA LEU A 323 -24.57 20.81 9.84
C LEU A 323 -25.65 21.70 9.25
N TYR A 324 -26.63 22.08 10.05
CA TYR A 324 -27.69 23.01 9.64
C TYR A 324 -27.59 24.30 10.44
N PHE A 325 -27.31 25.40 9.73
CA PHE A 325 -27.29 26.74 10.30
C PHE A 325 -28.66 27.39 10.09
N VAL A 326 -29.25 27.84 11.19
CA VAL A 326 -30.58 28.45 11.25
C VAL A 326 -30.44 29.87 11.75
N ASN A 327 -30.71 30.85 10.88
CA ASN A 327 -30.69 32.26 11.27
C ASN A 327 -31.84 32.56 12.25
N THR A 328 -31.58 33.39 13.25
CA THR A 328 -32.57 33.76 14.27
C THR A 328 -33.00 35.22 14.16
N ALA A 329 -34.02 35.60 14.92
CA ALA A 329 -34.48 36.99 14.97
C ALA A 329 -33.50 37.92 15.72
N ALA A 330 -32.54 37.37 16.47
CA ALA A 330 -31.49 38.14 17.12
C ALA A 330 -30.30 38.28 16.15
N ALA A 331 -29.90 39.52 15.87
CA ALA A 331 -28.79 39.80 14.96
C ALA A 331 -27.49 39.17 15.48
N GLY A 332 -26.73 38.52 14.60
CA GLY A 332 -25.50 37.82 14.96
C GLY A 332 -25.69 36.47 15.64
N VAL A 333 -26.93 36.03 15.87
CA VAL A 333 -27.21 34.79 16.61
C VAL A 333 -27.81 33.74 15.68
N TRP A 334 -27.16 32.57 15.66
CA TRP A 334 -27.52 31.41 14.83
C TRP A 334 -27.73 30.18 15.70
N GLN A 335 -28.60 29.27 15.26
CA GLN A 335 -28.70 27.94 15.83
C GLN A 335 -28.03 26.94 14.89
N LEU A 336 -27.13 26.12 15.42
CA LEU A 336 -26.48 25.03 14.71
C LEU A 336 -27.07 23.69 15.18
N TYR A 337 -27.60 22.92 14.24
CA TYR A 337 -28.05 21.56 14.45
C TYR A 337 -27.09 20.59 13.77
N LEU A 338 -26.75 19.50 14.45
CA LEU A 338 -25.88 18.44 13.94
C LEU A 338 -26.67 17.15 13.81
N TYR A 339 -26.63 16.55 12.62
CA TYR A 339 -27.34 15.32 12.33
C TYR A 339 -26.45 14.33 11.60
N ILE A 340 -26.50 13.08 12.04
CA ILE A 340 -25.90 11.94 11.33
C ILE A 340 -27.05 10.99 11.00
N ALA A 341 -27.05 10.43 9.79
CA ALA A 341 -28.04 9.43 9.43
C ALA A 341 -27.78 8.12 10.21
N ASP A 342 -28.84 7.47 10.69
CA ASP A 342 -28.74 6.09 11.17
C ASP A 342 -28.50 5.12 10.00
N ASP A 343 -28.28 3.85 10.32
CA ASP A 343 -28.01 2.80 9.31
C ASP A 343 -29.18 2.59 8.32
N ASN A 344 -30.38 3.12 8.62
CA ASN A 344 -31.53 3.11 7.71
C ASN A 344 -31.66 4.40 6.89
N GLY A 345 -30.70 5.32 6.99
CA GLY A 345 -30.70 6.62 6.32
C GLY A 345 -31.58 7.68 6.99
N THR A 346 -32.08 7.44 8.22
CA THR A 346 -32.92 8.41 8.93
C THR A 346 -32.03 9.41 9.68
N PRO A 347 -32.15 10.73 9.46
CA PRO A 347 -31.36 11.71 10.19
C PRO A 347 -31.67 11.68 11.70
N GLN A 348 -30.64 11.47 12.52
CA GLN A 348 -30.68 11.53 13.97
C GLN A 348 -30.00 12.81 14.46
N ASN A 349 -30.62 13.49 15.43
CA ASN A 349 -29.96 14.60 16.11
C ASN A 349 -28.90 14.01 17.06
N VAL A 350 -27.65 14.41 16.88
CA VAL A 350 -26.51 13.89 17.67
C VAL A 350 -26.00 14.89 18.70
N ILE A 351 -26.82 15.91 19.00
CA ILE A 351 -26.59 16.89 20.06
C ILE A 351 -27.34 16.42 21.32
N ALA A 352 -26.61 16.02 22.36
CA ALA A 352 -27.18 15.51 23.60
C ALA A 352 -27.46 16.60 24.67
N ILE A 353 -27.55 17.88 24.29
CA ILE A 353 -28.00 18.95 25.21
C ILE A 353 -29.50 19.22 25.07
N GLY A 354 -30.14 19.65 26.17
CA GLY A 354 -31.60 19.78 26.25
C GLY A 354 -32.25 20.76 25.26
N SER A 355 -31.48 21.64 24.62
CA SER A 355 -31.93 22.52 23.53
C SER A 355 -32.04 21.81 22.18
N GLY A 356 -31.24 20.76 21.94
CA GLY A 356 -31.12 20.07 20.66
C GLY A 356 -30.39 20.86 19.56
N TYR A 357 -29.76 22.00 19.90
CA TYR A 357 -28.93 22.83 19.03
C TYR A 357 -27.87 23.58 19.84
N PHE A 358 -26.79 23.97 19.17
CA PHE A 358 -25.79 24.90 19.66
C PHE A 358 -26.13 26.33 19.27
N GLU A 359 -25.95 27.27 20.17
CA GLU A 359 -26.06 28.70 19.85
C GLU A 359 -24.69 29.21 19.41
N VAL A 360 -24.66 29.89 18.26
CA VAL A 360 -23.45 30.47 17.68
C VAL A 360 -23.67 31.97 17.56
N THR A 361 -22.82 32.76 18.20
CA THR A 361 -22.95 34.23 18.25
C THR A 361 -21.73 34.90 17.62
N PHE A 362 -21.98 35.82 16.71
CA PHE A 362 -20.98 36.67 16.06
C PHE A 362 -21.04 38.11 16.58
N SER A 363 -19.89 38.77 16.61
CA SER A 363 -19.77 40.18 16.97
C SER A 363 -20.39 41.09 15.90
N ALA A 364 -20.55 42.38 16.21
CA ALA A 364 -21.02 43.37 15.24
C ALA A 364 -20.09 43.54 14.01
N GLU A 365 -18.82 43.15 14.16
CA GLU A 365 -17.82 43.13 13.09
C GLU A 365 -17.81 41.82 12.29
N GLY A 366 -18.64 40.83 12.67
CA GLY A 366 -18.81 39.56 11.97
C GLY A 366 -17.82 38.46 12.39
N ALA A 367 -17.07 38.63 13.47
CA ALA A 367 -16.18 37.58 14.00
C ALA A 367 -16.94 36.66 14.97
N LEU A 368 -16.65 35.36 14.99
CA LEU A 368 -17.19 34.45 16.00
C LEU A 368 -16.83 34.95 17.41
N GLU A 369 -17.83 35.14 18.27
CA GLU A 369 -17.66 35.63 19.64
C GLU A 369 -17.85 34.52 20.67
N THR A 370 -18.95 33.76 20.57
CA THR A 370 -19.22 32.64 21.49
C THR A 370 -20.00 31.51 20.85
N THR A 371 -19.74 30.30 21.33
CA THR A 371 -20.59 29.12 21.19
C THR A 371 -21.20 28.76 22.54
N VAL A 372 -22.44 28.30 22.54
CA VAL A 372 -23.10 27.77 23.75
C VAL A 372 -23.63 26.36 23.48
N PRO A 373 -23.12 25.34 24.22
CA PRO A 373 -21.95 25.36 25.13
C PRO A 373 -20.66 25.75 24.40
N THR A 374 -19.61 26.08 25.17
CA THR A 374 -18.31 26.50 24.61
C THR A 374 -17.67 25.38 23.78
N GLU A 375 -17.71 24.15 24.30
CA GLU A 375 -17.32 22.94 23.57
C GLU A 375 -18.54 22.39 22.83
N LEU A 376 -18.48 22.27 21.50
CA LEU A 376 -19.53 21.63 20.72
C LEU A 376 -19.20 20.15 20.61
N THR A 377 -19.89 19.30 21.34
CA THR A 377 -19.64 17.85 21.31
C THR A 377 -20.78 17.11 20.61
N VAL A 378 -20.40 16.17 19.75
CA VAL A 378 -21.31 15.16 19.25
C VAL A 378 -21.31 14.03 20.27
N ASP A 379 -22.47 13.83 20.91
CA ASP A 379 -22.65 12.88 22.00
C ASP A 379 -23.77 11.90 21.63
N GLY A 380 -23.51 10.61 21.77
CA GLY A 380 -24.52 9.57 21.56
C GLY A 380 -24.74 9.18 20.10
N TRP A 381 -23.79 9.49 19.21
CA TRP A 381 -23.68 8.84 17.92
C TRP A 381 -23.28 7.37 18.13
N ASN A 382 -24.06 6.43 17.59
CA ASN A 382 -23.84 5.01 17.79
C ASN A 382 -24.14 4.22 16.49
N PRO A 383 -23.19 4.20 15.55
CA PRO A 383 -23.32 3.43 14.32
C PRO A 383 -23.30 1.91 14.61
N GLU A 384 -24.07 1.11 13.88
CA GLU A 384 -24.14 -0.33 14.11
C GLU A 384 -22.78 -1.02 13.87
N GLY A 385 -22.34 -1.79 14.87
CA GLY A 385 -21.12 -2.59 14.78
C GLY A 385 -19.82 -1.88 15.16
N ALA A 386 -19.80 -0.56 15.33
CA ALA A 386 -18.64 0.17 15.86
C ALA A 386 -18.50 0.01 17.39
N ALA A 387 -17.33 0.35 17.94
CA ALA A 387 -17.11 0.42 19.39
C ALA A 387 -18.05 1.50 19.96
N GLN A 388 -18.97 1.06 20.81
CA GLN A 388 -20.13 1.83 21.22
C GLN A 388 -19.82 2.80 22.36
N SER A 389 -20.34 4.03 22.31
CA SER A 389 -20.62 4.79 23.52
C SER A 389 -21.65 4.03 24.37
N SER A 390 -21.25 3.65 25.59
CA SER A 390 -22.18 3.04 26.52
C SER A 390 -23.11 4.13 27.04
N SER A 391 -24.39 4.05 26.70
CA SER A 391 -25.47 4.93 27.21
C SER A 391 -25.75 4.78 28.72
N SER A 392 -24.74 4.42 29.51
CA SER A 392 -24.84 4.24 30.96
C SER A 392 -23.56 4.62 31.71
N GLY A 393 -23.03 5.82 31.44
CA GLY A 393 -22.40 6.67 32.47
C GLY A 393 -21.16 6.15 33.21
N ALA A 394 -20.35 5.26 32.63
CA ALA A 394 -19.03 4.95 33.16
C ALA A 394 -18.13 4.23 32.14
N THR A 395 -17.41 4.98 31.29
CA THR A 395 -16.04 4.79 30.73
C THR A 395 -15.93 5.61 29.45
N ALA A 396 -14.74 6.18 29.16
CA ALA A 396 -14.46 7.07 28.03
C ALA A 396 -15.22 6.68 26.75
N ASP A 397 -16.05 7.61 26.28
CA ASP A 397 -16.95 7.44 25.16
C ASP A 397 -16.16 7.35 23.85
N VAL A 398 -16.28 6.21 23.18
CA VAL A 398 -15.44 5.90 22.00
C VAL A 398 -15.99 6.57 20.74
N SER A 399 -17.27 6.95 20.72
CA SER A 399 -17.95 7.49 19.53
C SER A 399 -18.18 9.01 19.53
N ASP A 400 -17.72 9.69 20.57
CA ASP A 400 -17.96 11.12 20.75
C ASP A 400 -16.78 11.92 20.18
N PHE A 401 -17.09 13.03 19.52
CA PHE A 401 -16.07 13.91 18.92
C PHE A 401 -16.46 15.38 19.06
N SER A 402 -15.47 16.27 19.00
CA SER A 402 -15.70 17.70 19.09
C SER A 402 -15.84 18.35 17.71
N VAL A 403 -16.69 19.36 17.61
CA VAL A 403 -16.80 20.26 16.46
C VAL A 403 -16.30 21.64 16.86
N SER A 404 -15.35 22.21 16.13
CA SER A 404 -14.92 23.61 16.30
C SER A 404 -15.41 24.46 15.14
N LEU A 405 -15.84 25.68 15.46
CA LEU A 405 -16.14 26.74 14.51
C LEU A 405 -15.13 27.89 14.56
N ASP A 406 -14.02 27.73 15.28
CA ASP A 406 -13.02 28.77 15.46
C ASP A 406 -12.58 29.33 14.11
N GLY A 407 -12.44 30.65 14.02
CA GLY A 407 -12.12 31.34 12.76
C GLY A 407 -13.33 31.66 11.87
N SER A 408 -14.51 31.08 12.15
CA SER A 408 -15.73 31.37 11.37
C SER A 408 -16.18 32.83 11.45
N THR A 409 -16.85 33.29 10.40
CA THR A 409 -17.34 34.66 10.26
C THR A 409 -18.81 34.72 9.84
N GLU A 410 -19.43 35.87 10.08
CA GLU A 410 -20.69 36.27 9.47
C GLU A 410 -20.47 37.56 8.66
N ALA A 411 -20.53 37.47 7.34
CA ALA A 411 -20.26 38.60 6.44
C ALA A 411 -21.36 38.81 5.39
N GLY A 412 -21.31 39.93 4.68
CA GLY A 412 -22.25 40.28 3.60
C GLY A 412 -22.00 39.55 2.28
N SER A 413 -21.47 38.34 2.34
CA SER A 413 -21.15 37.45 1.22
C SER A 413 -21.89 36.13 1.36
N ASP A 414 -22.00 35.40 0.26
CA ASP A 414 -22.68 34.10 0.22
C ASP A 414 -22.06 33.10 1.21
N PHE A 415 -22.83 32.09 1.59
CA PHE A 415 -22.33 31.03 2.46
C PHE A 415 -21.15 30.30 1.81
N ALA A 416 -20.10 30.06 2.58
CA ALA A 416 -18.94 29.31 2.13
C ALA A 416 -18.29 28.56 3.29
N ALA A 417 -17.94 27.30 3.08
CA ALA A 417 -16.92 26.63 3.90
C ALA A 417 -15.54 27.09 3.41
N GLN A 418 -14.79 27.74 4.30
CA GLN A 418 -13.46 28.28 4.03
C GLN A 418 -12.37 27.25 4.33
N SER A 419 -12.53 26.49 5.41
CA SER A 419 -11.66 25.38 5.79
C SER A 419 -12.49 24.25 6.41
N VAL A 420 -12.10 23.00 6.15
CA VAL A 420 -12.71 21.80 6.69
C VAL A 420 -11.58 20.81 7.01
N GLU A 421 -11.42 20.48 8.28
CA GLU A 421 -10.43 19.52 8.75
C GLU A 421 -11.11 18.51 9.67
N GLN A 422 -10.74 17.24 9.55
CA GLN A 422 -11.15 16.17 10.46
C GLN A 422 -10.05 15.11 10.51
N ASP A 423 -9.95 14.39 11.61
CA ASP A 423 -8.82 13.50 11.91
C ASP A 423 -9.12 12.00 11.72
N GLY A 424 -10.34 11.61 11.35
CA GLY A 424 -10.68 10.21 11.11
C GLY A 424 -10.30 9.73 9.70
N PHE A 425 -10.07 8.42 9.54
CA PHE A 425 -9.82 7.83 8.23
C PHE A 425 -10.17 6.33 8.21
N ALA A 426 -10.49 5.83 7.02
CA ALA A 426 -10.65 4.41 6.77
C ALA A 426 -9.31 3.67 6.86
N SER A 427 -9.33 2.34 6.95
CA SER A 427 -8.10 1.56 6.84
C SER A 427 -7.44 1.76 5.46
N GLY A 428 -6.11 1.76 5.42
CA GLY A 428 -5.35 1.93 4.18
C GLY A 428 -4.22 0.91 4.07
N SER A 429 -4.05 0.33 2.89
CA SER A 429 -2.89 -0.52 2.60
C SER A 429 -1.69 0.33 2.21
N LEU A 430 -0.49 -0.14 2.52
CA LEU A 430 0.75 0.57 2.20
C LEU A 430 0.88 0.72 0.68
N VAL A 431 1.09 1.94 0.20
CA VAL A 431 1.21 2.28 -1.24
C VAL A 431 2.62 2.67 -1.62
N SER A 432 3.35 3.40 -0.78
CA SER A 432 4.75 3.75 -1.05
C SER A 432 5.50 3.97 0.26
N LEU A 433 6.81 3.78 0.18
CA LEU A 433 7.74 4.21 1.21
C LEU A 433 8.68 5.24 0.60
N GLU A 434 8.76 6.39 1.24
CA GLU A 434 9.47 7.54 0.71
C GLU A 434 10.38 8.12 1.79
N PHE A 435 11.39 8.84 1.33
CA PHE A 435 12.25 9.62 2.19
C PHE A 435 12.67 10.91 1.49
N ASP A 436 12.97 11.95 2.27
CA ASP A 436 13.60 13.16 1.74
C ASP A 436 15.13 13.14 1.86
N SER A 437 15.81 14.10 1.24
CA SER A 437 17.28 14.18 1.29
C SER A 437 17.85 14.40 2.70
N CYS A 438 17.00 14.76 3.67
CA CYS A 438 17.36 14.95 5.07
C CYS A 438 17.03 13.71 5.92
N GLY A 439 16.67 12.60 5.26
CA GLY A 439 16.48 11.30 5.87
C GLY A 439 15.17 11.14 6.60
N LEU A 440 14.15 12.00 6.35
CA LEU A 440 12.83 11.83 6.93
C LEU A 440 12.08 10.73 6.16
N PHE A 441 11.83 9.59 6.79
CA PHE A 441 11.10 8.46 6.22
C PHE A 441 9.61 8.57 6.53
N TYR A 442 8.78 8.33 5.51
CA TYR A 442 7.33 8.28 5.66
C TYR A 442 6.71 7.20 4.76
N ALA A 443 5.56 6.71 5.20
CA ALA A 443 4.74 5.73 4.51
C ALA A 443 3.47 6.40 3.97
N SER A 444 3.15 6.19 2.69
CA SER A 444 1.91 6.64 2.08
C SER A 444 0.94 5.46 1.93
N TYR A 445 -0.34 5.69 2.18
CA TYR A 445 -1.37 4.64 2.18
C TYR A 445 -2.48 4.87 1.16
N SER A 446 -3.21 3.82 0.81
CA SER A 446 -4.28 3.84 -0.20
C SER A 446 -5.50 4.68 0.20
N ASN A 447 -5.65 4.99 1.49
CA ASN A 447 -6.65 5.91 2.02
C ASN A 447 -6.23 7.39 1.90
N GLY A 448 -5.03 7.67 1.38
CA GLY A 448 -4.47 9.02 1.23
C GLY A 448 -3.69 9.53 2.44
N GLU A 449 -3.63 8.76 3.53
CA GLU A 449 -2.88 9.12 4.73
C GLU A 449 -1.37 8.94 4.53
N THR A 450 -0.60 9.74 5.25
CA THR A 450 0.86 9.65 5.31
C THR A 450 1.31 9.55 6.76
N MET A 451 2.13 8.55 7.08
CA MET A 451 2.68 8.35 8.41
C MET A 451 4.18 8.61 8.40
N VAL A 452 4.64 9.55 9.23
CA VAL A 452 6.07 9.76 9.49
C VAL A 452 6.57 8.59 10.35
N LEU A 453 7.64 7.94 9.91
CA LEU A 453 8.22 6.77 10.59
C LEU A 453 9.39 7.16 11.49
N GLY A 454 10.22 8.08 11.00
CA GLY A 454 11.39 8.56 11.71
C GLY A 454 12.35 9.28 10.78
N GLN A 455 13.44 9.79 11.34
CA GLN A 455 14.50 10.44 10.60
C GLN A 455 15.82 9.69 10.77
N SER A 456 16.50 9.31 9.69
CA SER A 456 17.73 8.50 9.76
C SER A 456 18.77 9.13 10.69
N ALA A 457 19.30 8.31 11.59
CA ALA A 457 20.43 8.68 12.42
C ALA A 457 21.72 8.45 11.62
N LEU A 458 22.50 9.52 11.46
CA LEU A 458 23.83 9.48 10.89
C LEU A 458 24.87 9.63 12.00
N ALA A 459 26.02 8.99 11.82
CA ALA A 459 27.19 9.16 12.68
C ALA A 459 28.35 9.81 11.92
N VAL A 460 29.01 10.78 12.58
CA VAL A 460 30.30 11.33 12.15
C VAL A 460 31.38 11.01 13.18
N PHE A 461 32.64 11.01 12.74
CA PHE A 461 33.79 10.67 13.57
C PHE A 461 34.86 11.74 13.47
N ALA A 462 35.56 11.99 14.57
CA ALA A 462 36.66 12.96 14.59
C ALA A 462 37.83 12.56 13.68
N ALA A 463 38.06 11.25 13.51
CA ALA A 463 39.09 10.71 12.62
C ALA A 463 38.51 9.53 11.79
N PRO A 464 37.73 9.79 10.73
CA PRO A 464 37.03 8.74 9.97
C PRO A 464 37.99 7.76 9.28
N SER A 465 39.20 8.22 8.91
CA SER A 465 40.23 7.35 8.33
C SER A 465 40.78 6.29 9.30
N ALA A 466 40.47 6.39 10.59
CA ALA A 466 40.87 5.43 11.62
C ALA A 466 39.78 4.41 11.96
N LEU A 467 38.63 4.44 11.28
CA LEU A 467 37.64 3.37 11.36
C LEU A 467 38.24 2.05 10.86
N ALA A 468 37.89 0.96 11.53
CA ALA A 468 38.28 -0.39 11.10
C ALA A 468 37.30 -0.86 10.03
N SER A 469 37.80 -1.38 8.91
CA SER A 469 36.93 -2.01 7.91
C SER A 469 36.47 -3.37 8.40
N ALA A 470 35.17 -3.63 8.30
CA ALA A 470 34.52 -4.91 8.63
C ALA A 470 34.23 -5.77 7.38
N GLY A 471 34.59 -5.30 6.17
CA GLY A 471 34.21 -5.93 4.90
C GLY A 471 33.06 -5.19 4.22
N ASP A 472 32.89 -5.37 2.91
CA ASP A 472 31.71 -4.94 2.13
C ASP A 472 31.24 -3.49 2.33
N GLY A 473 32.18 -2.57 2.57
CA GLY A 473 31.88 -1.15 2.79
C GLY A 473 31.37 -0.83 4.20
N LEU A 474 31.38 -1.79 5.11
CA LEU A 474 31.06 -1.67 6.52
C LEU A 474 32.28 -1.29 7.35
N PHE A 475 32.06 -0.48 8.39
CA PHE A 475 33.07 0.09 9.24
C PHE A 475 32.70 -0.02 10.72
N GLN A 476 33.70 -0.22 11.57
CA GLN A 476 33.56 -0.25 13.02
C GLN A 476 34.39 0.87 13.67
N ALA A 477 33.84 1.49 14.71
CA ALA A 477 34.52 2.51 15.49
C ALA A 477 35.76 1.94 16.22
N THR A 478 36.82 2.73 16.30
CA THR A 478 38.06 2.41 17.02
C THR A 478 38.35 3.46 18.09
N ALA A 479 39.29 3.16 18.99
CA ALA A 479 39.74 4.18 19.96
C ALA A 479 40.37 5.39 19.25
N GLU A 480 40.99 5.17 18.09
CA GLU A 480 41.64 6.18 17.27
C GLU A 480 40.67 6.98 16.39
N SER A 481 39.52 6.42 15.97
CA SER A 481 38.49 7.18 15.24
C SER A 481 37.77 8.20 16.11
N GLY A 482 37.76 7.96 17.42
CA GLY A 482 36.92 8.66 18.38
C GLY A 482 35.53 8.03 18.48
N ALA A 483 34.73 8.53 19.42
CA ALA A 483 33.33 8.15 19.55
C ALA A 483 32.51 8.68 18.37
N ALA A 484 31.45 7.97 18.00
CA ALA A 484 30.44 8.46 17.07
C ALA A 484 29.75 9.68 17.66
N ASP A 485 29.56 10.71 16.83
CA ASP A 485 28.69 11.84 17.10
C ASP A 485 27.47 11.73 16.19
N TYR A 486 26.28 11.68 16.78
CA TYR A 486 25.04 11.37 16.07
C TYR A 486 24.27 12.63 15.71
N GLY A 487 23.61 12.62 14.56
CA GLY A 487 22.76 13.70 14.08
C GLY A 487 21.95 13.27 12.87
N VAL A 488 21.35 14.24 12.20
CA VAL A 488 20.49 13.98 11.04
C VAL A 488 21.09 14.60 9.78
N ALA A 489 20.73 14.05 8.62
CA ALA A 489 21.14 14.60 7.33
C ALA A 489 20.68 16.06 7.17
N CYS A 490 21.39 16.81 6.31
CA CYS A 490 21.22 18.25 6.07
C CYS A 490 21.60 19.20 7.23
N GLU A 491 22.02 18.69 8.39
CA GLU A 491 22.64 19.53 9.41
C GLU A 491 24.07 19.95 9.04
N THR A 492 24.61 20.96 9.71
CA THR A 492 25.89 21.61 9.30
C THR A 492 27.07 20.64 9.19
N ASP A 493 27.08 19.58 10.01
CA ASP A 493 28.16 18.59 10.09
C ASP A 493 27.79 17.25 9.41
N PHE A 494 26.61 17.16 8.78
CA PHE A 494 26.08 15.93 8.20
C PHE A 494 25.72 16.12 6.72
N GLY A 495 25.97 15.08 5.92
CA GLY A 495 25.67 15.03 4.50
C GLY A 495 24.17 14.91 4.22
N GLU A 496 23.86 14.69 2.95
CA GLU A 496 22.50 14.42 2.46
C GLU A 496 22.35 12.92 2.17
N ILE A 497 21.14 12.40 2.28
CA ILE A 497 20.80 11.03 1.86
C ILE A 497 20.27 11.07 0.43
N THR A 498 20.77 10.16 -0.39
CA THR A 498 20.33 9.96 -1.77
C THR A 498 20.03 8.48 -2.00
N GLY A 499 19.04 8.17 -2.83
CA GLY A 499 18.65 6.79 -3.11
C GLY A 499 17.38 6.74 -3.95
N ASP A 500 16.84 5.54 -4.11
CA ASP A 500 15.66 5.28 -4.94
C ASP A 500 14.34 5.36 -4.14
N ILE A 501 13.26 5.80 -4.80
CA ILE A 501 11.88 5.79 -4.24
C ILE A 501 11.30 4.39 -4.35
N ILE A 502 10.48 4.00 -3.38
CA ILE A 502 9.94 2.64 -3.26
C ILE A 502 8.47 2.61 -3.68
N ASN A 503 8.18 1.79 -4.69
CA ASN A 503 6.82 1.37 -5.02
C ASN A 503 6.68 -0.12 -4.67
N PRO A 504 5.98 -0.48 -3.58
CA PRO A 504 5.67 -1.86 -3.22
C PRO A 504 4.76 -2.57 -4.23
#